data_AF-A0A978RW73-F1
#
_entry.id   AF-A0A978RW73-F1
#
_cell.length_a   1.000
_cell.length_b   1.000
_cell.length_c   1.000
_cell.angle_alpha   90.00
_cell.angle_beta   90.00
_cell.angle_gamma   90.00
#
_symmetry.space_group_name_H-M   'P 1'
#
loop_
_entity.id
_entity.type
_entity.pdbx_description
1 polymer ?
#
loop_
_entity_poly.entity_id
_entity_poly.type
_entity_poly.pdbx_seq_one_letter_code
_entity_poly.pdbx_strand_id
1 'polypeptide(L)'
;MNIYFLLEGRSTEKKVYRSWLQHLLPELQEVKQYEQAQEKNYFLISAHGYPSIIYEYIPDAIERIQKTGKYGYLVVCIDAEEDDVSSKKQEINDFISREGLWQNLGQTKLILIIQNRCIETWFLGNRKIFDSRQPLAGDLSDYVKYYDVSLNDPELMGNYKSDYNHAEFHQIYLKAIFEAKGRRYTKNHPGDVQEKYYLQQLIKRVDESPHLPSFKVFIDFCNLIKNEIAQ
;
A
#
# COMPACT_ATOMS: atom_id res chain seq x y z
N MET A 1 -0.11 14.48 -17.50
CA MET A 1 0.34 14.33 -16.10
C MET A 1 1.11 13.02 -15.92
N ASN A 2 2.20 12.99 -15.14
CA ASN A 2 2.95 11.76 -14.80
C ASN A 2 3.15 11.62 -13.28
N ILE A 3 3.30 10.37 -12.82
CA ILE A 3 3.38 10.02 -11.38
C ILE A 3 4.63 9.19 -11.10
N TYR A 4 5.40 9.57 -10.08
CA TYR A 4 6.56 8.81 -9.60
C TYR A 4 6.16 8.06 -8.32
N PHE A 5 6.11 6.73 -8.37
CA PHE A 5 5.86 5.88 -7.21
C PHE A 5 7.16 5.36 -6.62
N LEU A 6 7.32 5.57 -5.32
CA LEU A 6 8.38 5.00 -4.50
C LEU A 6 7.75 4.07 -3.46
N LEU A 7 8.03 2.77 -3.56
CA LEU A 7 7.48 1.74 -2.67
C LEU A 7 8.57 1.23 -1.72
N GLU A 8 8.22 0.87 -0.49
CA GLU A 8 9.17 0.28 0.45
C GLU A 8 9.55 -1.15 0.05
N GLY A 9 8.56 -2.00 -0.13
CA GLY A 9 8.65 -3.44 -0.25
C GLY A 9 9.15 -3.93 -1.62
N ARG A 10 10.00 -4.97 -1.58
CA ARG A 10 10.70 -5.50 -2.77
C ARG A 10 9.82 -6.31 -3.74
N SER A 11 8.88 -7.10 -3.23
CA SER A 11 8.18 -8.14 -4.03
C SER A 11 6.67 -7.95 -4.09
N THR A 12 5.97 -8.03 -2.95
CA THR A 12 4.50 -7.98 -2.88
C THR A 12 3.96 -6.66 -3.42
N GLU A 13 4.36 -5.54 -2.82
CA GLU A 13 3.83 -4.22 -3.13
C GLU A 13 3.99 -3.88 -4.61
N LYS A 14 5.19 -4.07 -5.15
CA LYS A 14 5.48 -3.82 -6.56
C LYS A 14 4.53 -4.55 -7.51
N LYS A 15 4.12 -5.77 -7.19
CA LYS A 15 3.17 -6.55 -8.01
C LYS A 15 1.73 -6.05 -7.81
N VAL A 16 1.36 -5.82 -6.56
CA VAL A 16 0.01 -5.41 -6.17
C VAL A 16 -0.31 -4.00 -6.66
N TYR A 17 0.53 -3.00 -6.36
CA TYR A 17 0.33 -1.63 -6.84
C TYR A 17 0.25 -1.56 -8.36
N ARG A 18 1.09 -2.29 -9.11
CA ARG A 18 0.98 -2.34 -10.58
C ARG A 18 -0.38 -2.85 -11.04
N SER A 19 -0.83 -3.97 -10.47
CA SER A 19 -2.11 -4.55 -10.84
C SER A 19 -3.27 -3.64 -10.45
N TRP A 20 -3.24 -3.07 -9.25
CA TRP A 20 -4.27 -2.15 -8.77
C TRP A 20 -4.32 -0.85 -9.57
N LEU A 21 -3.17 -0.26 -9.91
CA LEU A 21 -3.12 0.91 -10.80
C LEU A 21 -3.69 0.58 -12.18
N GLN A 22 -3.40 -0.61 -12.73
CA GLN A 22 -4.01 -1.04 -14.00
C GLN A 22 -5.55 -1.15 -13.91
N HIS A 23 -6.09 -1.58 -12.77
CA HIS A 23 -7.55 -1.66 -12.58
C HIS A 23 -8.21 -0.31 -12.30
N LEU A 24 -7.53 0.58 -11.58
CA LEU A 24 -8.07 1.87 -11.08
C LEU A 24 -7.83 3.03 -12.05
N LEU A 25 -6.68 3.03 -12.72
CA LEU A 25 -6.15 4.09 -13.59
C LEU A 25 -5.66 3.48 -14.92
N PRO A 26 -6.53 2.81 -15.70
CA PRO A 26 -6.12 2.09 -16.91
C PRO A 26 -5.51 2.99 -18.00
N GLU A 27 -5.75 4.29 -17.94
CA GLU A 27 -5.17 5.29 -18.83
C GLU A 27 -3.69 5.58 -18.53
N LEU A 28 -3.20 5.25 -17.33
CA LEU A 28 -1.79 5.43 -16.96
C LEU A 28 -0.94 4.24 -17.41
N GLN A 29 0.15 4.53 -18.11
CA GLN A 29 1.09 3.51 -18.58
C GLN A 29 2.40 3.50 -17.80
N GLU A 30 2.88 2.31 -17.42
CA GLU A 30 4.17 2.18 -16.75
C GLU A 30 5.34 2.46 -17.71
N VAL A 31 6.28 3.30 -17.30
CA VAL A 31 7.60 3.44 -17.95
C VAL A 31 8.69 2.71 -17.15
N LYS A 32 9.72 2.21 -17.83
CA LYS A 32 10.79 1.41 -17.21
C LYS A 32 11.92 2.25 -16.63
N GLN A 33 12.11 3.45 -17.16
CA GLN A 33 13.06 4.44 -16.66
C GLN A 33 12.32 5.74 -16.42
N TYR A 34 12.70 6.50 -15.40
CA TYR A 34 11.95 7.69 -15.01
C TYR A 34 12.05 8.80 -16.06
N GLU A 35 13.10 8.83 -16.87
CA GLU A 35 13.30 9.78 -17.96
C GLU A 35 12.36 9.53 -19.15
N GLN A 36 11.81 8.32 -19.28
CA GLN A 36 10.94 7.92 -20.39
C GLN A 36 9.52 8.48 -20.28
N ALA A 37 9.13 9.01 -19.11
CA ALA A 37 7.81 9.61 -18.93
C ALA A 37 7.58 10.76 -19.92
N GLN A 38 6.38 10.81 -20.50
CA GLN A 38 5.92 11.86 -21.40
C GLN A 38 4.58 12.39 -20.90
N GLU A 39 3.51 11.62 -21.08
CA GLU A 39 2.18 11.97 -20.64
C GLU A 39 1.41 10.71 -20.23
N LYS A 40 0.61 10.82 -19.16
CA LYS A 40 -0.20 9.72 -18.62
C LYS A 40 0.66 8.50 -18.35
N ASN A 41 1.85 8.74 -17.79
CA ASN A 41 2.76 7.68 -17.39
C ASN A 41 2.90 7.61 -15.88
N TYR A 42 3.24 6.43 -15.39
CA TYR A 42 3.80 6.29 -14.06
C TYR A 42 5.14 5.56 -14.10
N PHE A 43 6.07 5.99 -13.25
CA PHE A 43 7.29 5.25 -12.97
C PHE A 43 7.16 4.64 -11.57
N LEU A 44 7.64 3.41 -11.37
CA LEU A 44 7.51 2.70 -10.10
C LEU A 44 8.80 1.97 -9.75
N ILE A 45 9.35 2.31 -8.59
CA ILE A 45 10.57 1.73 -8.04
C ILE A 45 10.37 1.30 -6.59
N SER A 46 11.13 0.30 -6.14
CA SER A 46 11.18 -0.12 -4.74
C SER A 46 12.47 0.37 -4.09
N ALA A 47 12.36 0.85 -2.85
CA ALA A 47 13.45 1.34 -2.01
C ALA A 47 14.15 0.24 -1.19
N HIS A 48 13.72 -1.01 -1.35
CA HIS A 48 14.28 -2.18 -0.69
C HIS A 48 14.19 -2.19 0.85
N GLY A 49 13.23 -1.46 1.42
CA GLY A 49 12.91 -1.46 2.85
C GLY A 49 13.12 -0.13 3.57
N TYR A 50 12.68 -0.10 4.83
CA TYR A 50 13.10 0.87 5.84
C TYR A 50 14.51 0.54 6.37
N PRO A 51 15.36 1.54 6.71
CA PRO A 51 15.11 2.98 6.70
C PRO A 51 15.50 3.69 5.39
N SER A 52 16.07 2.96 4.41
CA SER A 52 16.61 3.54 3.18
C SER A 52 15.56 4.28 2.36
N ILE A 53 14.29 3.84 2.38
CA ILE A 53 13.21 4.56 1.69
C ILE A 53 13.15 6.04 2.08
N ILE A 54 13.27 6.35 3.37
CA ILE A 54 13.17 7.73 3.86
C ILE A 54 14.48 8.46 3.59
N TYR A 55 15.60 7.92 4.04
CA TYR A 55 16.85 8.68 4.15
C TYR A 55 17.70 8.68 2.87
N GLU A 56 17.46 7.76 1.94
CA GLU A 56 18.23 7.64 0.69
C GLU A 56 17.33 7.81 -0.54
N TYR A 57 16.22 7.09 -0.63
CA TYR A 57 15.43 7.03 -1.86
C TYR A 57 14.49 8.21 -2.06
N ILE A 58 13.94 8.82 -1.00
CA ILE A 58 13.17 10.07 -1.13
C ILE A 58 14.04 11.19 -1.69
N PRO A 59 15.24 11.50 -1.14
CA PRO A 59 16.13 12.51 -1.71
C PRO A 59 16.47 12.24 -3.19
N ASP A 60 16.83 11.00 -3.51
CA ASP A 60 17.12 10.56 -4.88
C ASP A 60 15.93 10.77 -5.83
N ALA A 61 14.72 10.41 -5.39
CA ALA A 61 13.52 10.58 -6.19
C ALA A 61 13.23 12.06 -6.44
N ILE A 62 13.36 12.91 -5.42
CA ILE A 62 13.19 14.36 -5.54
C ILE A 62 14.19 14.94 -6.53
N GLU A 63 15.48 14.57 -6.44
CA GLU A 63 16.50 15.04 -7.37
C GLU A 63 16.20 14.63 -8.82
N ARG A 64 15.79 13.38 -9.04
CA ARG A 64 15.42 12.86 -10.38
C ARG A 64 14.19 13.57 -10.95
N ILE A 65 13.19 13.83 -10.11
CA ILE A 65 11.99 14.58 -10.50
C ILE A 65 12.37 16.02 -10.86
N GLN A 66 13.18 16.69 -10.03
CA GLN A 66 13.64 18.04 -10.29
C GLN A 66 14.42 18.14 -11.60
N LYS A 67 15.35 17.20 -11.86
CA LYS A 67 16.15 17.13 -13.09
C LYS A 67 15.31 16.97 -14.35
N THR A 68 14.21 16.23 -14.27
CA THR A 68 13.37 15.96 -15.43
C THR A 68 12.25 16.98 -15.62
N GLY A 69 11.68 17.51 -14.53
CA GLY A 69 10.51 18.38 -14.55
C GLY A 69 9.24 17.70 -15.09
N LYS A 70 9.22 16.36 -15.18
CA LYS A 70 8.17 15.60 -15.89
C LYS A 70 7.04 15.09 -15.01
N TYR A 71 7.21 15.13 -13.68
CA TYR A 71 6.31 14.48 -12.73
C TYR A 71 5.48 15.52 -11.98
N GLY A 72 4.16 15.34 -11.95
CA GLY A 72 3.26 16.16 -11.15
C GLY A 72 3.13 15.66 -9.72
N TYR A 73 3.43 14.38 -9.49
CA TYR A 73 3.26 13.71 -8.21
C TYR A 73 4.48 12.83 -7.88
N LEU A 74 4.93 12.91 -6.63
CA LEU A 74 5.75 11.90 -5.96
C LEU A 74 4.87 11.19 -4.94
N VAL A 75 4.64 9.89 -5.12
CA VAL A 75 3.83 9.06 -4.24
C VAL A 75 4.73 8.10 -3.51
N VAL A 76 4.82 8.24 -2.20
CA VAL A 76 5.62 7.37 -1.33
C VAL A 76 4.69 6.41 -0.61
N CYS A 77 4.87 5.11 -0.81
CA CYS A 77 4.15 4.05 -0.14
C CYS A 77 5.08 3.33 0.84
N ILE A 78 4.69 3.28 2.11
CA ILE A 78 5.53 2.77 3.21
C ILE A 78 4.68 2.07 4.27
N ASP A 79 5.22 1.03 4.88
CA ASP A 79 4.61 0.35 6.02
C ASP A 79 4.80 1.20 7.28
N ALA A 80 3.77 1.28 8.13
CA ALA A 80 3.93 1.87 9.46
C ALA A 80 4.65 0.91 10.42
N GLU A 81 4.65 -0.39 10.13
CA GLU A 81 5.15 -1.45 10.99
C GLU A 81 4.62 -1.32 12.43
N GLU A 82 5.50 -1.08 13.40
CA GLU A 82 5.14 -0.91 14.80
C GLU A 82 4.75 0.54 15.16
N ASP A 83 5.07 1.52 14.31
CA ASP A 83 4.70 2.92 14.49
C ASP A 83 3.23 3.16 14.11
N ASP A 84 2.69 4.30 14.56
CA ASP A 84 1.41 4.78 14.06
C ASP A 84 1.57 5.59 12.76
N VAL A 85 0.50 5.64 11.97
CA VAL A 85 0.46 6.34 10.67
C VAL A 85 0.85 7.82 10.78
N SER A 86 0.47 8.50 11.87
CA SER A 86 0.74 9.93 12.02
C SER A 86 2.20 10.20 12.34
N SER A 87 2.80 9.40 13.23
CA SER A 87 4.23 9.46 13.55
C SER A 87 5.09 9.18 12.33
N LYS A 88 4.74 8.17 11.51
CA LYS A 88 5.48 7.88 10.27
C LYS A 88 5.39 9.02 9.25
N LYS A 89 4.22 9.67 9.10
CA LYS A 89 4.09 10.88 8.27
C LYS A 89 4.93 12.03 8.81
N GLN A 90 4.93 12.22 10.12
CA GLN A 90 5.72 13.26 10.77
C GLN A 90 7.22 13.03 10.56
N GLU A 91 7.71 11.81 10.73
CA GLU A 91 9.12 11.44 10.49
C GLU A 91 9.56 11.87 9.08
N ILE A 92 8.77 11.53 8.06
CA ILE A 92 9.09 11.87 6.66
C ILE A 92 9.06 13.40 6.46
N ASN A 93 8.04 14.08 6.97
CA ASN A 93 7.93 15.54 6.83
C ASN A 93 9.06 16.29 7.55
N ASP A 94 9.43 15.83 8.74
CA ASP A 94 10.52 16.40 9.54
C ASP A 94 11.86 16.17 8.84
N PHE A 95 12.07 14.99 8.25
CA PHE A 95 13.24 14.70 7.43
C PHE A 95 13.34 15.62 6.20
N ILE A 96 12.27 15.71 5.40
CA ILE A 96 12.23 16.57 4.19
C ILE A 96 12.47 18.04 4.56
N SER A 97 11.91 18.50 5.68
CA SER A 97 12.11 19.86 6.18
C SER A 97 13.54 20.11 6.62
N ARG A 98 14.12 19.17 7.40
CA ARG A 98 15.49 19.25 7.91
C ARG A 98 16.52 19.28 6.79
N GLU A 99 16.31 18.50 5.73
CA GLU A 99 17.21 18.44 4.57
C GLU A 99 16.93 19.53 3.51
N GLY A 100 15.93 20.40 3.72
CA GLY A 100 15.59 21.47 2.78
C GLY A 100 15.12 20.96 1.41
N LEU A 101 14.38 19.85 1.39
CA LEU A 101 13.99 19.17 0.15
C LEU A 101 12.67 19.69 -0.44
N TRP A 102 11.88 20.45 0.33
CA TRP A 102 10.61 21.03 -0.15
C TRP A 102 10.79 21.93 -1.36
N GLN A 103 11.89 22.71 -1.40
CA GLN A 103 12.19 23.60 -2.52
C GLN A 103 12.46 22.81 -3.81
N ASN A 104 13.03 21.60 -3.70
CA ASN A 104 13.41 20.78 -4.85
C ASN A 104 12.21 20.09 -5.51
N LEU A 105 11.10 19.90 -4.78
CA LEU A 105 9.86 19.37 -5.34
C LEU A 105 9.20 20.34 -6.33
N GLY A 106 9.39 21.66 -6.16
CA GLY A 106 8.79 22.68 -7.03
C GLY A 106 7.26 22.58 -7.08
N GLN A 107 6.70 22.32 -8.26
CA GLN A 107 5.26 22.10 -8.46
C GLN A 107 4.81 20.65 -8.22
N THR A 108 5.75 19.73 -7.99
CA THR A 108 5.46 18.32 -7.73
C THR A 108 4.79 18.19 -6.37
N LYS A 109 3.63 17.54 -6.33
CA LYS A 109 2.92 17.25 -5.08
C LYS A 109 3.46 15.96 -4.45
N LEU A 110 3.84 16.01 -3.19
CA LEU A 110 4.18 14.83 -2.40
C LEU A 110 2.91 14.21 -1.80
N ILE A 111 2.71 12.91 -2.02
CA ILE A 111 1.61 12.12 -1.45
C ILE A 111 2.20 10.98 -0.63
N LEU A 112 1.83 10.91 0.65
CA LEU A 112 2.27 9.86 1.57
C LEU A 112 1.14 8.85 1.80
N ILE A 113 1.34 7.63 1.33
CA ILE A 113 0.47 6.48 1.55
C ILE A 113 1.16 5.59 2.58
N ILE A 114 0.85 5.81 3.85
CA ILE A 114 1.33 4.95 4.93
C ILE A 114 0.34 3.83 5.12
N GLN A 115 0.79 2.58 5.11
CA GLN A 115 -0.02 1.40 5.35
C GLN A 115 -0.02 1.10 6.85
N ASN A 116 -1.18 1.13 7.50
CA ASN A 116 -1.24 0.86 8.94
C ASN A 116 -0.85 -0.61 9.21
N ARG A 117 0.25 -0.77 9.95
CA ARG A 117 1.07 -1.99 10.05
C ARG A 117 1.77 -2.41 8.76
N CYS A 118 1.04 -2.92 7.77
CA CYS A 118 1.62 -3.39 6.50
C CYS A 118 0.57 -3.61 5.40
N ILE A 119 0.99 -3.89 4.16
CA ILE A 119 0.08 -4.17 3.05
C ILE A 119 -0.81 -5.40 3.30
N GLU A 120 -0.32 -6.41 4.01
CA GLU A 120 -1.13 -7.58 4.37
C GLU A 120 -2.32 -7.22 5.26
N THR A 121 -2.22 -6.17 6.09
CA THR A 121 -3.36 -5.62 6.85
C THR A 121 -4.50 -5.22 5.93
N TRP A 122 -4.20 -4.55 4.82
CA TRP A 122 -5.22 -4.18 3.84
C TRP A 122 -5.86 -5.41 3.22
N PHE A 123 -5.06 -6.45 2.92
CA PHE A 123 -5.59 -7.68 2.33
C PHE A 123 -6.58 -8.39 3.24
N LEU A 124 -6.36 -8.41 4.55
CA LEU A 124 -7.31 -8.94 5.54
C LEU A 124 -8.67 -8.23 5.52
N GLY A 125 -8.75 -7.06 4.88
CA GLY A 125 -9.97 -6.30 4.65
C GLY A 125 -11.03 -7.03 3.82
N ASN A 126 -10.68 -8.05 3.04
CA ASN A 126 -11.60 -8.68 2.10
C ASN A 126 -12.61 -9.61 2.80
N ARG A 127 -13.81 -9.09 3.10
CA ARG A 127 -14.92 -9.82 3.75
C ARG A 127 -15.56 -10.94 2.91
N LYS A 128 -15.12 -11.16 1.66
CA LYS A 128 -15.61 -12.25 0.81
C LYS A 128 -14.66 -13.43 0.78
N ILE A 129 -13.36 -13.18 0.72
CA ILE A 129 -12.36 -14.24 0.84
C ILE A 129 -12.29 -14.76 2.28
N PHE A 130 -12.50 -13.85 3.25
CA PHE A 130 -12.68 -14.20 4.64
C PHE A 130 -14.17 -14.12 5.01
N ASP A 131 -14.80 -15.27 5.14
CA ASP A 131 -16.18 -15.42 5.63
C ASP A 131 -16.12 -16.20 6.93
N SER A 132 -16.65 -15.65 8.03
CA SER A 132 -16.66 -16.30 9.35
C SER A 132 -17.38 -17.65 9.38
N ARG A 133 -18.14 -17.97 8.32
CA ARG A 133 -18.79 -19.27 8.11
C ARG A 133 -17.89 -20.31 7.42
N GLN A 134 -16.68 -19.95 7.02
CA GLN A 134 -15.72 -20.90 6.43
C GLN A 134 -15.20 -21.89 7.48
N PRO A 135 -14.70 -23.07 7.09
CA PRO A 135 -14.12 -24.01 8.04
C PRO A 135 -13.00 -23.36 8.86
N LEU A 136 -13.25 -23.15 10.15
CA LEU A 136 -12.27 -22.66 11.10
C LEU A 136 -11.56 -23.89 11.69
N ALA A 137 -10.41 -24.22 11.13
CA ALA A 137 -9.59 -25.35 11.57
C ALA A 137 -8.15 -24.88 11.86
N GLY A 138 -7.50 -25.55 12.81
CA GLY A 138 -6.14 -25.23 13.24
C GLY A 138 -6.01 -23.78 13.72
N ASP A 139 -4.86 -23.17 13.41
CA ASP A 139 -4.48 -21.83 13.85
C ASP A 139 -5.49 -20.74 13.46
N LEU A 140 -6.18 -20.90 12.32
CA LEU A 140 -7.18 -19.93 11.87
C LEU A 140 -8.30 -19.74 12.90
N SER A 141 -8.78 -20.83 13.52
CA SER A 141 -9.83 -20.76 14.54
C SER A 141 -9.41 -19.86 15.71
N ASP A 142 -8.15 -19.95 16.13
CA ASP A 142 -7.66 -19.19 17.27
C ASP A 142 -7.43 -17.72 16.90
N TYR A 143 -6.97 -17.45 15.67
CA TYR A 143 -6.85 -16.08 15.17
C TYR A 143 -8.20 -15.37 15.05
N VAL A 144 -9.25 -16.07 14.59
CA VAL A 144 -10.62 -15.52 14.54
C VAL A 144 -11.15 -15.23 15.94
N LYS A 145 -10.93 -16.14 16.91
CA LYS A 145 -11.33 -15.91 18.31
C LYS A 145 -10.62 -14.72 18.93
N TYR A 146 -9.35 -14.51 18.60
CA TYR A 146 -8.59 -13.34 19.03
C TYR A 146 -9.10 -12.06 18.37
N TYR A 147 -9.27 -12.07 17.05
CA TYR A 147 -9.71 -10.92 16.27
C TYR A 147 -10.38 -11.33 14.95
N ASP A 148 -11.70 -11.22 14.88
CA ASP A 148 -12.46 -11.52 13.65
C ASP A 148 -12.39 -10.35 12.67
N VAL A 149 -11.50 -10.44 11.66
CA VAL A 149 -11.32 -9.41 10.62
C VAL A 149 -12.48 -9.32 9.62
N SER A 150 -13.46 -10.23 9.65
CA SER A 150 -14.67 -10.15 8.82
C SER A 150 -15.65 -9.12 9.37
N LEU A 151 -15.60 -8.94 10.70
CA LEU A 151 -16.43 -8.03 11.45
C LEU A 151 -15.69 -6.73 11.80
N ASN A 152 -14.43 -6.84 12.23
CA ASN A 152 -13.65 -5.74 12.79
C ASN A 152 -12.57 -5.24 11.83
N ASP A 153 -12.17 -3.97 11.95
CA ASP A 153 -11.14 -3.35 11.12
C ASP A 153 -9.76 -4.00 11.30
N PRO A 154 -9.16 -4.60 10.25
CA PRO A 154 -7.82 -5.15 10.35
C PRO A 154 -6.75 -4.14 10.79
N GLU A 155 -6.94 -2.85 10.52
CA GLU A 155 -6.00 -1.80 10.93
C GLU A 155 -6.00 -1.53 12.44
N LEU A 156 -7.00 -2.04 13.17
CA LEU A 156 -7.08 -2.01 14.64
C LEU A 156 -6.71 -3.36 15.27
N MET A 157 -6.30 -4.33 14.46
CA MET A 157 -5.89 -5.65 14.94
C MET A 157 -4.55 -5.54 15.66
N GLY A 158 -4.52 -6.09 16.88
CA GLY A 158 -3.30 -6.25 17.64
C GLY A 158 -2.50 -7.47 17.21
N ASN A 159 -1.46 -7.78 17.97
CA ASN A 159 -0.66 -8.97 17.78
C ASN A 159 -1.10 -10.12 18.69
N TYR A 160 -1.39 -11.28 18.10
CA TYR A 160 -1.88 -12.46 18.82
C TYR A 160 -0.87 -13.03 19.82
N LYS A 161 0.44 -12.98 19.52
CA LYS A 161 1.50 -13.51 20.40
C LYS A 161 2.70 -12.56 20.42
N SER A 162 3.32 -12.43 21.59
CA SER A 162 4.53 -11.61 21.80
C SER A 162 5.74 -12.03 20.95
N ASP A 163 5.74 -13.25 20.42
CA ASP A 163 6.85 -13.79 19.64
C ASP A 163 6.87 -13.29 18.19
N TYR A 164 5.82 -12.60 17.76
CA TYR A 164 5.72 -11.96 16.45
C TYR A 164 5.78 -10.44 16.60
N ASN A 165 6.02 -9.71 15.51
CA ASN A 165 5.55 -8.34 15.38
C ASN A 165 4.16 -8.30 14.70
N HIS A 166 3.51 -7.13 14.64
CA HIS A 166 2.17 -7.01 14.04
C HIS A 166 2.17 -7.43 12.57
N ALA A 167 3.13 -6.95 11.77
CA ALA A 167 3.18 -7.26 10.34
C ALA A 167 3.35 -8.76 10.07
N GLU A 168 4.17 -9.45 10.86
CA GLU A 168 4.33 -10.91 10.82
C GLU A 168 3.02 -11.63 11.17
N PHE A 169 2.36 -11.24 12.25
CA PHE A 169 1.08 -11.85 12.62
C PHE A 169 0.01 -11.63 11.54
N HIS A 170 -0.09 -10.41 11.00
CA HIS A 170 -1.06 -10.08 9.95
C HIS A 170 -0.81 -10.93 8.69
N GLN A 171 0.47 -11.14 8.33
CA GLN A 171 0.84 -12.03 7.24
C GLN A 171 0.47 -13.50 7.53
N ILE A 172 0.73 -14.00 8.74
CA ILE A 172 0.40 -15.38 9.15
C ILE A 172 -1.12 -15.59 9.09
N TYR A 173 -1.90 -14.65 9.63
CA TYR A 173 -3.35 -14.71 9.59
C TYR A 173 -3.87 -14.71 8.14
N LEU A 174 -3.34 -13.84 7.28
CA LEU A 174 -3.71 -13.82 5.87
C LEU A 174 -3.44 -15.17 5.19
N LYS A 175 -2.28 -15.79 5.45
CA LYS A 175 -1.97 -17.13 4.91
C LYS A 175 -2.99 -18.17 5.39
N ALA A 176 -3.32 -18.18 6.67
CA ALA A 176 -4.29 -19.12 7.24
C ALA A 176 -5.69 -18.97 6.59
N ILE A 177 -6.12 -17.74 6.29
CA ILE A 177 -7.37 -17.48 5.56
C ILE A 177 -7.33 -18.06 4.15
N PHE A 178 -6.23 -17.84 3.41
CA PHE A 178 -6.06 -18.38 2.07
C PHE A 178 -6.03 -19.91 2.06
N GLU A 179 -5.31 -20.52 3.00
CA GLU A 179 -5.20 -21.96 3.14
C GLU A 179 -6.56 -22.62 3.42
N ALA A 180 -7.39 -22.01 4.29
CA ALA A 180 -8.75 -22.48 4.55
C ALA A 180 -9.68 -22.44 3.32
N LYS A 181 -9.32 -21.69 2.27
CA LYS A 181 -10.01 -21.66 0.96
C LYS A 181 -9.37 -22.55 -0.09
N GLY A 182 -8.37 -23.37 0.27
CA GLY A 182 -7.60 -24.18 -0.67
C GLY A 182 -6.72 -23.35 -1.60
N ARG A 183 -6.36 -22.13 -1.18
CA ARG A 183 -5.50 -21.19 -1.92
C ARG A 183 -4.21 -20.97 -1.15
N ARG A 184 -3.24 -20.27 -1.76
CA ARG A 184 -1.98 -19.94 -1.12
C ARG A 184 -1.58 -18.49 -1.41
N TYR A 185 -1.25 -17.76 -0.36
CA TYR A 185 -0.63 -16.45 -0.45
C TYR A 185 0.87 -16.55 -0.14
N THR A 186 1.72 -15.95 -0.97
CA THR A 186 3.13 -15.72 -0.64
C THR A 186 3.57 -14.36 -1.14
N LYS A 187 4.58 -13.74 -0.51
CA LYS A 187 5.10 -12.43 -0.97
C LYS A 187 5.59 -12.46 -2.43
N ASN A 188 6.04 -13.62 -2.91
CA ASN A 188 6.47 -13.80 -4.30
C ASN A 188 5.34 -14.13 -5.27
N HIS A 189 4.23 -14.69 -4.78
CA HIS A 189 3.05 -15.01 -5.58
C HIS A 189 1.82 -14.54 -4.80
N PRO A 190 1.53 -13.22 -4.83
CA PRO A 190 0.41 -12.65 -4.09
C PRO A 190 -0.95 -13.19 -4.55
N GLY A 191 -1.03 -13.74 -5.78
CA GLY A 191 -2.23 -14.44 -6.27
C GLY A 191 -3.42 -13.51 -6.29
N ASP A 192 -4.51 -13.95 -5.66
CA ASP A 192 -5.81 -13.27 -5.65
C ASP A 192 -5.77 -11.80 -5.23
N VAL A 193 -4.84 -11.38 -4.37
CA VAL A 193 -4.82 -9.98 -3.90
C VAL A 193 -4.52 -8.98 -5.02
N GLN A 194 -3.98 -9.43 -6.15
CA GLN A 194 -3.78 -8.61 -7.37
C GLN A 194 -5.07 -8.48 -8.19
N GLU A 195 -6.01 -9.41 -8.03
CA GLU A 195 -7.15 -9.53 -8.92
C GLU A 195 -8.19 -8.43 -8.69
N LYS A 196 -8.83 -7.99 -9.78
CA LYS A 196 -9.85 -6.93 -9.74
C LYS A 196 -10.96 -7.23 -8.75
N TYR A 197 -11.43 -8.48 -8.70
CA TYR A 197 -12.51 -8.88 -7.80
C TYR A 197 -12.09 -8.74 -6.32
N TYR A 198 -10.82 -8.94 -5.99
CA TYR A 198 -10.30 -8.81 -4.64
C TYR A 198 -10.26 -7.34 -4.24
N LEU A 199 -9.67 -6.50 -5.09
CA LEU A 199 -9.60 -5.06 -4.91
C LEU A 199 -11.00 -4.45 -4.74
N GLN A 200 -11.97 -4.86 -5.55
CA GLN A 200 -13.36 -4.39 -5.43
C GLN A 200 -14.00 -4.71 -4.08
N GLN A 201 -13.66 -5.82 -3.43
CA GLN A 201 -14.17 -6.12 -2.09
C GLN A 201 -13.53 -5.24 -1.01
N LEU A 202 -12.26 -4.86 -1.18
CA LEU A 202 -11.60 -3.89 -0.28
C LEU A 202 -12.25 -2.50 -0.41
N ILE A 203 -12.43 -2.02 -1.65
CA ILE A 203 -13.09 -0.74 -1.93
C ILE A 203 -14.49 -0.73 -1.34
N LYS A 204 -15.28 -1.80 -1.60
CA LYS A 204 -16.61 -1.95 -1.02
C LYS A 204 -16.61 -1.83 0.51
N ARG A 205 -15.61 -2.38 1.20
CA ARG A 205 -15.52 -2.27 2.66
C ARG A 205 -15.27 -0.84 3.12
N VAL A 206 -14.38 -0.10 2.44
CA VAL A 206 -14.12 1.31 2.73
C VAL A 206 -15.36 2.18 2.45
N ASP A 207 -16.14 1.85 1.43
CA ASP A 207 -17.36 2.59 1.11
C ASP A 207 -18.51 2.33 2.11
N GLU A 208 -18.55 1.13 2.71
CA GLU A 208 -19.64 0.69 3.59
C GLU A 208 -19.34 0.85 5.09
N SER A 209 -18.10 1.16 5.47
CA SER A 209 -17.67 1.25 6.88
C SER A 209 -16.46 2.18 7.04
N PRO A 210 -16.17 2.70 8.24
CA PRO A 210 -14.98 3.50 8.50
C PRO A 210 -13.67 2.66 8.54
N HIS A 211 -13.71 1.41 8.10
CA HIS A 211 -12.58 0.49 8.15
C HIS A 211 -11.51 0.82 7.11
N LEU A 212 -10.29 0.35 7.36
CA LEU A 212 -9.12 0.53 6.49
C LEU A 212 -8.87 2.02 6.12
N PRO A 213 -8.83 2.95 7.09
CA PRO A 213 -8.65 4.36 6.80
C PRO A 213 -7.34 4.63 6.05
N SER A 214 -6.29 3.85 6.28
CA SER A 214 -5.03 4.02 5.56
C SER A 214 -5.10 3.56 4.10
N PHE A 215 -5.86 2.50 3.80
CA PHE A 215 -6.17 2.08 2.41
C PHE A 215 -7.06 3.11 1.70
N LYS A 216 -8.00 3.73 2.42
CA LYS A 216 -8.86 4.78 1.86
C LYS A 216 -8.05 5.93 1.27
N VAL A 217 -6.94 6.32 1.88
CA VAL A 217 -6.04 7.37 1.36
C VAL A 217 -5.54 7.03 -0.05
N PHE A 218 -5.17 5.77 -0.30
CA PHE A 218 -4.74 5.33 -1.63
C PHE A 218 -5.88 5.37 -2.65
N ILE A 219 -7.09 4.95 -2.26
CA ILE A 219 -8.27 4.98 -3.14
C ILE A 219 -8.68 6.42 -3.47
N ASP A 220 -8.69 7.31 -2.49
CA ASP A 220 -9.01 8.72 -2.68
C ASP A 220 -7.99 9.41 -3.59
N PHE A 221 -6.70 9.07 -3.45
CA PHE A 221 -5.66 9.51 -4.38
C PHE A 221 -5.92 9.01 -5.82
N CYS A 222 -6.24 7.73 -6.00
CA CYS A 222 -6.53 7.20 -7.33
C CYS A 222 -7.77 7.89 -7.95
N ASN A 223 -8.82 8.15 -7.17
CA ASN A 223 -9.99 8.87 -7.64
C ASN A 223 -9.67 10.31 -8.05
N LEU A 224 -8.82 11.00 -7.29
CA LEU A 224 -8.32 12.34 -7.65
C LEU A 224 -7.60 12.31 -9.00
N ILE A 225 -6.66 11.37 -9.18
CA ILE A 225 -5.90 11.23 -10.42
C ILE A 225 -6.81 10.89 -11.61
N LYS A 226 -7.79 10.02 -11.41
CA LYS A 226 -8.77 9.68 -12.44
C LYS A 226 -9.53 10.92 -12.94
N ASN A 227 -9.93 11.80 -12.02
CA ASN A 227 -10.59 13.06 -12.37
C ASN A 227 -9.66 14.02 -13.11
N GLU A 228 -8.38 14.11 -12.71
CA GLU A 228 -7.38 14.94 -13.39
C GLU A 228 -7.02 14.44 -14.79
N ILE A 229 -7.14 13.13 -15.07
CA ILE A 229 -6.89 12.55 -16.40
C ILE A 229 -8.09 12.74 -17.35
N ALA A 230 -9.30 12.81 -16.80
CA ALA A 230 -10.54 12.95 -17.55
C ALA A 230 -10.84 14.39 -18.00
N GLN A 231 -10.16 15.37 -17.41
CA GLN A 231 -10.17 16.79 -17.80
C GLN A 231 -9.17 17.05 -18.92
#